data_AF-A0AA97BP90-F1
#
_entry.id   AF-A0AA97BP90-F1
#
_cell.length_a   1.000
_cell.length_b   1.000
_cell.length_c   1.000
_cell.angle_alpha   90.00
_cell.angle_beta   90.00
_cell.angle_gamma   90.00
#
_symmetry.space_group_name_H-M   'P 1'
#
loop_
_entity.id
_entity.type
_entity.pdbx_description
1 polymer ?
#
loop_
_entity_poly.entity_id
_entity_poly.type
_entity_poly.pdbx_seq_one_letter_code
_entity_poly.pdbx_strand_id
1 'polypeptide(L)'
;MYTDAAPAERWTFTPIEVKYKDTFSPAWNFQNVLEHNAGRCGQEAAMGYILYSQLRGYGSSKRPDDRAQALADCQQYAYQLGNEAIARLKQAKVSTKTLELSKDLYSKWSVYVAGMTISAPKDAMAATQYETSRRALLTEDKFSQ
;
A
#
# COMPACT_ATOMS: atom_id res chain seq x y z
N MET A 1 -33.67 -19.62 26.21
CA MET A 1 -32.27 -20.07 26.37
C MET A 1 -31.41 -19.16 25.50
N TYR A 2 -30.47 -18.47 26.14
CA TYR A 2 -29.50 -17.60 25.48
C TYR A 2 -28.53 -18.47 24.66
N THR A 3 -28.42 -18.21 23.37
CA THR A 3 -27.20 -18.52 22.63
C THR A 3 -26.47 -17.20 22.44
N ASP A 4 -25.59 -16.88 23.38
CA ASP A 4 -24.54 -15.89 23.16
C ASP A 4 -23.68 -16.43 22.01
N ALA A 5 -24.00 -16.01 20.79
CA ALA A 5 -23.06 -16.14 19.70
C ALA A 5 -21.82 -15.35 20.11
N ALA A 6 -20.66 -16.03 20.19
CA ALA A 6 -19.39 -15.36 20.42
C ALA A 6 -19.30 -14.13 19.50
N PRO A 7 -18.87 -12.95 20.02
CA PRO A 7 -18.79 -11.77 19.19
C PRO A 7 -17.96 -12.11 17.95
N ALA A 8 -18.53 -11.86 16.77
CA ALA A 8 -17.82 -12.10 15.52
C ALA A 8 -16.45 -11.41 15.58
N GLU A 9 -15.39 -12.15 15.27
CA GLU A 9 -14.03 -11.63 15.29
C GLU A 9 -13.95 -10.40 14.37
N ARG A 10 -13.57 -9.25 14.94
CA ARG A 10 -13.44 -8.01 14.17
C ARG A 10 -12.32 -8.16 13.15
N TRP A 11 -12.56 -7.68 11.94
CA TRP A 11 -11.52 -7.71 10.92
C TRP A 11 -10.41 -6.72 11.29
N THR A 12 -9.21 -7.23 11.53
CA THR A 12 -8.04 -6.44 11.89
C THR A 12 -6.94 -6.55 10.85
N PHE A 13 -6.34 -5.43 10.49
CA PHE A 13 -5.14 -5.42 9.66
C PHE A 13 -3.98 -6.10 10.39
N THR A 14 -3.31 -7.03 9.71
CA THR A 14 -2.10 -7.68 10.21
C THR A 14 -0.89 -7.18 9.40
N PRO A 15 0.02 -6.42 10.02
CA PRO A 15 1.22 -5.92 9.35
C PRO A 15 2.15 -7.07 8.99
N ILE A 16 2.82 -6.93 7.84
CA ILE A 16 3.88 -7.84 7.41
C ILE A 16 5.18 -7.04 7.36
N GLU A 17 6.23 -7.60 7.96
CA GLU A 17 7.55 -7.01 7.91
C GLU A 17 8.15 -7.21 6.51
N VAL A 18 8.63 -6.12 5.91
CA VAL A 18 9.39 -6.17 4.65
C VAL A 18 10.88 -6.06 4.98
N LYS A 19 11.59 -7.17 4.84
CA LYS A 19 13.03 -7.22 5.12
C LYS A 19 13.83 -6.71 3.93
N TYR A 20 14.80 -5.85 4.23
CA TYR A 20 15.83 -5.46 3.29
C TYR A 20 16.73 -6.66 3.03
N LYS A 21 17.20 -6.78 1.80
CA LYS A 21 18.11 -7.84 1.36
C LYS A 21 19.40 -7.20 0.88
N ASP A 22 20.52 -7.57 1.51
CA ASP A 22 21.84 -7.01 1.21
C ASP A 22 22.31 -7.35 -0.22
N THR A 23 21.77 -8.42 -0.82
CA THR A 23 22.05 -8.82 -2.20
C THR A 23 21.35 -7.94 -3.25
N PHE A 24 20.48 -7.03 -2.83
CA PHE A 24 19.72 -6.14 -3.72
C PHE A 24 20.14 -4.70 -3.53
N SER A 25 20.02 -3.90 -4.60
CA SER A 25 20.35 -2.49 -4.56
C SER A 25 19.49 -1.73 -3.54
N PRO A 26 19.96 -0.56 -3.04
CA PRO A 26 19.15 0.31 -2.22
C PRO A 26 17.83 0.73 -2.89
N ALA A 27 17.86 0.98 -4.20
CA ALA A 27 16.69 1.37 -4.98
C ALA A 27 15.67 0.23 -5.08
N TRP A 28 16.12 -1.00 -5.30
CA TRP A 28 15.26 -2.18 -5.31
C TRP A 28 14.61 -2.40 -3.94
N ASN A 29 15.40 -2.33 -2.86
CA ASN A 29 14.87 -2.50 -1.51
C ASN A 29 13.82 -1.44 -1.16
N PHE A 30 14.09 -0.18 -1.51
CA PHE A 30 13.13 0.91 -1.36
C PHE A 30 11.83 0.63 -2.11
N GLN A 31 11.92 0.26 -3.39
CA GLN A 31 10.76 -0.06 -4.22
C GLN A 31 9.96 -1.24 -3.66
N ASN A 32 10.64 -2.29 -3.19
CA ASN A 32 10.02 -3.49 -2.63
C ASN A 32 9.18 -3.17 -1.38
N VAL A 33 9.64 -2.25 -0.51
CA VAL A 33 8.84 -1.77 0.63
C VAL A 33 7.54 -1.13 0.13
N LEU A 34 7.62 -0.23 -0.86
CA LEU A 34 6.45 0.46 -1.36
C LEU A 34 5.45 -0.50 -2.02
N GLU A 35 5.93 -1.41 -2.86
CA GLU A 35 5.08 -2.39 -3.54
C GLU A 35 4.37 -3.33 -2.58
N HIS A 36 5.10 -3.88 -1.61
CA HIS A 36 4.49 -4.82 -0.67
C HIS A 36 3.37 -4.14 0.12
N ASN A 37 3.60 -2.93 0.62
CA ASN A 37 2.60 -2.19 1.39
C ASN A 37 1.41 -1.73 0.52
N ALA A 38 1.65 -1.26 -0.72
CA ALA A 38 0.57 -0.95 -1.66
C ALA A 38 -0.27 -2.19 -2.01
N GLY A 39 0.38 -3.35 -2.17
CA GLY A 39 -0.29 -4.62 -2.41
C GLY A 39 -1.20 -5.02 -1.25
N ARG A 40 -0.70 -4.90 -0.01
CA ARG A 40 -1.48 -5.21 1.20
C ARG A 40 -2.67 -4.26 1.38
N CYS A 41 -2.47 -2.96 1.31
CA CYS A 41 -3.60 -2.02 1.44
C CYS A 41 -4.58 -2.15 0.26
N GLY A 42 -4.06 -2.51 -0.91
CA GLY A 42 -4.89 -2.84 -2.06
C GLY A 42 -5.75 -4.10 -1.87
N GLN A 43 -5.32 -5.07 -1.07
CA GLN A 43 -6.12 -6.24 -0.70
C GLN A 43 -7.23 -5.82 0.27
N GLU A 44 -6.90 -5.04 1.30
CA GLU A 44 -7.88 -4.53 2.27
C GLU A 44 -8.97 -3.69 1.59
N ALA A 45 -8.58 -2.77 0.71
CA ALA A 45 -9.51 -1.95 -0.07
C ALA A 45 -10.43 -2.80 -0.96
N ALA A 46 -9.89 -3.81 -1.65
CA ALA A 46 -10.67 -4.69 -2.51
C ALA A 46 -11.67 -5.54 -1.72
N MET A 47 -11.24 -6.15 -0.61
CA MET A 47 -12.13 -6.93 0.27
C MET A 47 -13.22 -6.04 0.88
N GLY A 48 -12.85 -4.84 1.34
CA GLY A 48 -13.80 -3.85 1.85
C GLY A 48 -14.82 -3.42 0.80
N TYR A 49 -14.37 -3.18 -0.45
CA TYR A 49 -15.24 -2.84 -1.57
C TYR A 49 -16.21 -3.94 -1.96
N ILE A 50 -15.77 -5.20 -1.99
CA ILE A 50 -16.64 -6.34 -2.24
C ILE A 50 -17.75 -6.40 -1.18
N LEU A 51 -17.38 -6.32 0.11
CA LEU A 51 -18.35 -6.37 1.20
C LEU A 51 -19.31 -5.18 1.17
N TYR A 52 -18.78 -3.96 0.95
CA TYR A 52 -19.60 -2.76 0.84
C TYR A 52 -20.60 -2.88 -0.32
N SER A 53 -20.16 -3.34 -1.48
CA SER A 53 -21.01 -3.54 -2.65
C SER A 53 -22.11 -4.58 -2.40
N GLN A 54 -21.78 -5.69 -1.74
CA GLN A 54 -22.75 -6.71 -1.34
C GLN A 54 -23.80 -6.15 -0.38
N LEU A 55 -23.38 -5.46 0.68
CA LEU A 55 -24.29 -4.85 1.66
C LEU A 55 -25.27 -3.89 0.97
N ARG A 56 -24.78 -3.04 0.05
CA ARG A 56 -25.61 -2.12 -0.72
C ARG A 56 -26.57 -2.88 -1.66
N GLY A 57 -26.10 -3.94 -2.31
CA GLY A 57 -26.94 -4.83 -3.14
C GLY A 57 -28.09 -5.48 -2.36
N TYR A 58 -27.89 -5.77 -1.07
CA TYR A 58 -28.93 -6.28 -0.16
C TYR A 58 -29.74 -5.18 0.53
N GLY A 59 -29.64 -3.92 0.10
CA GLY A 59 -30.41 -2.81 0.66
C GLY A 59 -29.93 -2.28 2.00
N SER A 60 -28.77 -2.73 2.50
CA SER A 60 -28.17 -2.20 3.72
C SER A 60 -27.50 -0.84 3.46
N SER A 61 -27.73 0.11 4.36
CA SER A 61 -27.00 1.37 4.42
C SER A 61 -25.76 1.31 5.33
N LYS A 62 -25.53 0.18 6.02
CA LYS A 62 -24.40 0.05 6.94
C LYS A 62 -23.08 0.02 6.17
N ARG A 63 -22.14 0.86 6.61
CA ARG A 63 -20.73 0.79 6.20
C ARG A 63 -20.04 -0.33 6.99
N PRO A 64 -19.17 -1.16 6.38
CA PRO A 64 -18.39 -2.14 7.12
C PRO A 64 -17.23 -1.44 7.82
N ASP A 65 -17.49 -0.90 9.01
CA ASP A 65 -16.54 -0.04 9.73
C ASP A 65 -15.25 -0.75 10.10
N ASP A 66 -15.28 -2.04 10.47
CA ASP A 66 -14.06 -2.82 10.75
C ASP A 66 -13.15 -2.90 9.50
N ARG A 67 -13.73 -3.00 8.29
CA ARG A 67 -12.96 -2.98 7.03
C ARG A 67 -12.39 -1.59 6.74
N ALA A 68 -13.15 -0.55 7.04
CA ALA A 68 -12.68 0.82 6.90
C ALA A 68 -11.50 1.10 7.84
N GLN A 69 -11.59 0.64 9.09
CA GLN A 69 -10.52 0.78 10.07
C GLN A 69 -9.27 -0.01 9.66
N ALA A 70 -9.42 -1.28 9.26
CA ALA A 70 -8.28 -2.08 8.81
C ALA A 70 -7.57 -1.46 7.58
N LEU A 71 -8.31 -0.85 6.65
CA LEU A 71 -7.70 -0.10 5.55
C LEU A 71 -6.94 1.13 6.06
N ALA A 72 -7.52 1.90 6.98
CA ALA A 72 -6.85 3.07 7.56
C ALA A 72 -5.56 2.68 8.31
N ASP A 73 -5.60 1.61 9.10
CA ASP A 73 -4.45 1.07 9.81
C ASP A 73 -3.36 0.62 8.82
N CYS A 74 -3.76 -0.05 7.72
CA CYS A 74 -2.84 -0.41 6.66
C CYS A 74 -2.18 0.83 6.03
N GLN A 75 -2.97 1.84 5.68
CA GLN A 75 -2.45 3.08 5.07
C GLN A 75 -1.46 3.77 6.01
N GLN A 76 -1.77 3.87 7.30
CA GLN A 76 -0.87 4.45 8.29
C GLN A 76 0.44 3.67 8.39
N TYR A 77 0.38 2.34 8.50
CA TYR A 77 1.56 1.48 8.55
C TYR A 77 2.40 1.58 7.27
N ALA A 78 1.73 1.60 6.11
CA ALA A 78 2.37 1.78 4.81
C ALA A 78 3.15 3.10 4.76
N TYR A 79 2.56 4.23 5.19
CA TYR A 79 3.23 5.53 5.24
C TYR A 79 4.43 5.54 6.18
N GLN A 80 4.32 4.90 7.35
CA GLN A 80 5.44 4.78 8.26
C GLN A 80 6.63 4.10 7.55
N LEU A 81 6.41 2.90 6.99
CA LEU A 81 7.47 2.15 6.31
C LEU A 81 7.99 2.87 5.05
N GLY A 82 7.12 3.54 4.30
CA GLY A 82 7.51 4.33 3.14
C GLY A 82 8.43 5.50 3.50
N ASN A 83 8.10 6.22 4.58
CA ASN A 83 8.93 7.31 5.11
C ASN A 83 10.29 6.80 5.62
N GLU A 84 10.32 5.66 6.30
CA GLU A 84 11.56 5.01 6.71
C GLU A 84 12.40 4.58 5.51
N ALA A 85 11.77 4.00 4.49
CA ALA A 85 12.45 3.52 3.29
C ALA A 85 13.10 4.65 2.49
N ILE A 86 12.42 5.80 2.32
CA ILE A 86 13.02 6.96 1.64
C ILE A 86 14.15 7.59 2.47
N ALA A 87 14.05 7.57 3.80
CA ALA A 87 15.14 8.03 4.66
C ALA A 87 16.39 7.14 4.53
N ARG A 88 16.22 5.81 4.54
CA ARG A 88 17.31 4.85 4.30
C ARG A 88 17.92 5.01 2.92
N LEU A 89 17.11 5.20 1.89
CA LEU A 89 17.60 5.43 0.53
C LEU A 89 18.48 6.68 0.43
N LYS A 90 18.10 7.78 1.11
CA LYS A 90 18.93 9.00 1.18
C LYS A 90 20.28 8.74 1.85
N GLN A 91 20.32 7.88 2.86
CA GLN A 91 21.57 7.51 3.55
C GLN A 91 22.46 6.59 2.70
N ALA A 92 21.88 5.81 1.79
CA ALA A 92 22.59 4.88 0.92
C ALA A 92 23.40 5.54 -0.21
N LYS A 93 23.36 6.89 -0.34
CA LYS A 93 24.15 7.67 -1.32
C LYS A 93 24.00 7.16 -2.77
N VAL A 94 22.78 6.83 -3.17
CA VAL A 94 22.46 6.50 -4.57
C VAL A 94 22.72 7.70 -5.50
N SER A 95 22.77 7.46 -6.81
CA SER A 95 22.93 8.53 -7.80
C SER A 95 21.82 9.58 -7.69
N THR A 96 22.09 10.81 -8.12
CA THR A 96 21.09 11.89 -8.14
C THR A 96 19.83 11.49 -8.92
N LYS A 97 20.01 10.83 -10.07
CA LYS A 97 18.91 10.37 -10.92
C LYS A 97 18.07 9.29 -10.24
N THR A 98 18.71 8.30 -9.60
CA THR A 98 18.00 7.29 -8.79
C THR A 98 17.22 7.93 -7.65
N LEU A 99 17.78 8.94 -6.97
CA LEU A 99 17.11 9.65 -5.89
C LEU A 99 15.89 10.43 -6.39
N GLU A 100 15.98 11.09 -7.54
CA GLU A 100 14.86 11.82 -8.16
C GLU A 100 13.72 10.88 -8.55
N LEU A 101 14.02 9.77 -9.24
CA LEU A 101 13.04 8.75 -9.60
C LEU A 101 12.39 8.11 -8.36
N SER A 102 13.15 7.95 -7.28
CA SER A 102 12.62 7.41 -6.03
C SER A 102 11.66 8.38 -5.33
N LYS A 103 11.92 9.69 -5.39
CA LYS A 103 10.98 10.71 -4.89
C LYS A 103 9.70 10.75 -5.70
N ASP A 104 9.81 10.66 -7.03
CA ASP A 104 8.64 10.59 -7.92
C ASP A 104 7.81 9.33 -7.63
N LEU A 105 8.46 8.17 -7.54
CA LEU A 105 7.82 6.92 -7.13
C LEU A 105 7.10 7.07 -5.78
N TYR A 106 7.77 7.62 -4.77
CA TYR A 106 7.16 7.84 -3.45
C TYR A 106 5.91 8.72 -3.52
N SER A 107 5.96 9.79 -4.31
CA SER A 107 4.84 10.71 -4.51
C SER A 107 3.65 10.00 -5.16
N LYS A 108 3.87 9.28 -6.27
CA LYS A 108 2.81 8.54 -6.96
C LYS A 108 2.25 7.39 -6.13
N TRP A 109 3.12 6.67 -5.43
CA TRP A 109 2.72 5.64 -4.48
C TRP A 109 1.85 6.20 -3.35
N SER A 110 2.21 7.35 -2.79
CA SER A 110 1.44 8.01 -1.72
C SER A 110 0.03 8.36 -2.20
N VAL A 111 -0.09 8.97 -3.39
CA VAL A 111 -1.40 9.27 -3.99
C VAL A 111 -2.21 7.99 -4.22
N TYR A 112 -1.58 6.95 -4.76
CA TYR A 112 -2.26 5.67 -5.01
C TYR A 112 -2.76 5.01 -3.73
N VAL A 113 -1.95 4.98 -2.66
CA VAL A 113 -2.33 4.41 -1.35
C VAL A 113 -3.41 5.25 -0.67
N ALA A 114 -3.30 6.59 -0.68
CA ALA A 114 -4.32 7.49 -0.13
C ALA A 114 -5.68 7.35 -0.83
N GLY A 115 -5.66 7.13 -2.15
CA GLY A 115 -6.87 7.00 -2.96
C GLY A 115 -7.62 5.68 -2.77
N MET A 116 -7.06 4.72 -2.03
CA MET A 116 -7.73 3.45 -1.74
C MET A 116 -8.89 3.68 -0.77
N THR A 117 -10.06 3.14 -1.12
CA THR A 117 -11.25 3.19 -0.27
C THR A 117 -11.96 1.85 -0.29
N ILE A 118 -12.82 1.62 0.71
CA ILE A 118 -13.73 0.46 0.73
C ILE A 118 -15.04 0.73 -0.04
N SER A 119 -15.24 1.93 -0.57
CA SER A 119 -16.53 2.36 -1.14
C SER A 119 -16.49 2.56 -2.65
N ALA A 120 -15.30 2.51 -3.25
CA ALA A 120 -15.10 2.66 -4.68
C ALA A 120 -13.98 1.72 -5.15
N PRO A 121 -13.97 1.35 -6.45
CA PRO A 121 -12.83 0.70 -7.07
C PRO A 121 -11.55 1.55 -6.93
N LYS A 122 -10.39 0.90 -7.05
CA LYS A 122 -9.09 1.58 -7.07
C LYS A 122 -9.02 2.56 -8.25
N ASP A 123 -8.42 3.72 -8.02
CA ASP A 123 -8.14 4.68 -9.07
C ASP A 123 -7.13 4.09 -10.07
N ALA A 124 -7.62 3.78 -11.27
CA ALA A 124 -6.83 3.18 -12.34
C ALA A 124 -5.71 4.13 -12.83
N MET A 125 -5.96 5.44 -12.86
CA MET A 125 -4.97 6.42 -13.28
C MET A 125 -3.84 6.52 -12.24
N ALA A 126 -4.18 6.60 -10.96
CA ALA A 126 -3.18 6.61 -9.88
C ALA A 126 -2.34 5.32 -9.89
N ALA A 127 -2.98 4.17 -10.11
CA ALA A 127 -2.29 2.88 -10.24
C ALA A 127 -1.32 2.87 -11.43
N THR A 128 -1.74 3.35 -12.61
CA THR A 128 -0.86 3.44 -13.79
C THR A 128 0.32 4.37 -13.55
N GLN A 129 0.10 5.54 -12.93
CA GLN A 129 1.18 6.48 -12.62
C GLN A 129 2.20 5.86 -11.66
N TYR A 130 1.73 5.23 -10.58
CA TYR A 130 2.58 4.51 -9.63
C TYR A 130 3.42 3.42 -10.34
N GLU A 131 2.79 2.57 -11.15
CA GLU A 131 3.49 1.51 -11.89
C GLU A 131 4.52 2.04 -12.90
N THR A 132 4.22 3.19 -13.51
CA THR A 132 5.12 3.84 -14.46
C THR A 132 6.38 4.35 -13.76
N SER A 133 6.22 5.09 -12.66
CA SER A 133 7.34 5.58 -11.84
C SER A 133 8.16 4.41 -11.26
N ARG A 134 7.49 3.31 -10.89
CA ARG A 134 8.14 2.09 -10.40
C ARG A 134 9.07 1.49 -11.45
N ARG A 135 8.58 1.34 -12.68
CA ARG A 135 9.37 0.83 -13.81
C ARG A 135 10.51 1.76 -14.20
N ALA A 136 10.30 3.08 -14.09
CA ALA A 136 11.35 4.05 -14.35
C ALA A 136 12.52 3.88 -13.36
N LEU A 137 12.23 3.77 -12.06
CA LEU A 137 13.26 3.51 -11.04
C LEU A 137 13.99 2.20 -11.26
N LEU A 138 13.27 1.09 -11.49
CA LEU A 138 13.89 -0.22 -11.69
C LEU A 138 14.71 -0.31 -12.98
N THR A 139 14.32 0.42 -14.02
CA THR A 139 15.11 0.56 -15.24
C THR A 139 16.40 1.31 -14.96
N GLU A 140 16.32 2.45 -14.27
CA GLU A 140 17.51 3.22 -13.90
C GLU A 140 18.49 2.43 -13.03
N ASP A 141 17.96 1.69 -12.04
CA ASP A 141 18.76 0.86 -11.16
C ASP A 141 19.54 -0.21 -11.94
N LYS A 142 18.92 -0.84 -12.94
CA LYS A 142 19.59 -1.82 -13.81
C LYS A 142 20.71 -1.22 -14.66
N PHE A 143 20.58 0.04 -15.08
CA PHE A 143 21.63 0.74 -15.85
C PHE A 143 22.73 1.34 -14.97
N SER A 144 22.49 1.47 -13.67
CA SER A 144 23.42 2.03 -12.70
C SER A 144 24.25 0.97 -11.95
N GLN A 145 23.94 -0.31 -12.14
CA GLN A 145 24.69 -1.48 -11.65
C GLN A 145 25.79 -1.85 -12.64
#